data_AF-A0A0K2TAT1-F1
#
_entry.id   AF-A0A0K2TAT1-F1
#
_cell.length_a   1.000
_cell.length_b   1.000
_cell.length_c   1.000
_cell.angle_alpha   90.00
_cell.angle_beta   90.00
_cell.angle_gamma   90.00
#
_symmetry.space_group_name_H-M   'P 1'
#
loop_
_entity.id
_entity.type
_entity.pdbx_description
1 polymer ?
#
loop_
_entity_poly.entity_id
_entity_poly.type
_entity_poly.pdbx_seq_one_letter_code
_entity_poly.pdbx_strand_id
1 'polypeptide(L)'
;MMDMIIQVLSTPAFYFCHTLDMTRNIQNRGNTDTKQSLIQSADFEYVWNRKLLEPFFDRPELHRFCLPIIHGAIFIQRCSVNGKFFRWALISRRSSDRVGTRFFVRGVNHFGKVANFVETEQIVEHDGAISSFVQSRGSIPMFWSQLPTLEYMPKPSIMLGEDHQTGFDVHFGEQINKYGDVVAVNLINTHGYEGKLEKSYRQLCSNSVKAPRISYEGFDFHAEGWSRISKLIDRLSSYQNKFNFFYYDSRQRTPNLVQSGIFRTNCMDCLDRTNVVQSMLAFENLKSVFSRMGISNSGLELNTDFIKVFKNVWADHADVIAVQYAGTRAMKTDFTRTGKRTYAGILDDGYNALSRYVKNNFFDGFRQDSLDIFIGKIGTGLNARSFDSYPIFFHQSEFKAVHIIPLSLLVIIASFFLILLFSSEINSHTFLFLFFLACLIAILLMMLFRFGPQFV
;
A
#
# COMPACT_ATOMS: atom_id res chain seq x y z
N MET A 1 5.63 -22.43 -12.48
CA MET A 1 6.49 -22.05 -11.33
C MET A 1 7.57 -21.05 -11.74
N MET A 2 8.42 -21.33 -12.74
CA MET A 2 9.41 -20.33 -13.21
C MET A 2 8.76 -19.02 -13.66
N ASP A 3 7.67 -19.08 -14.43
CA ASP A 3 6.94 -17.88 -14.88
C ASP A 3 6.40 -17.05 -13.70
N MET A 4 6.00 -17.70 -12.61
CA MET A 4 5.50 -17.05 -11.39
C MET A 4 6.63 -16.29 -10.67
N ILE A 5 7.82 -16.90 -10.56
CA ILE A 5 9.01 -16.22 -10.01
C ILE A 5 9.41 -15.04 -10.90
N ILE A 6 9.46 -15.24 -12.22
CA ILE A 6 9.75 -14.19 -13.20
C ILE A 6 8.74 -13.04 -13.07
N GLN A 7 7.45 -13.35 -12.87
CA GLN A 7 6.43 -12.33 -12.67
C GLN A 7 6.71 -11.46 -11.44
N VAL A 8 7.07 -12.06 -10.29
CA VAL A 8 7.43 -11.28 -9.09
C VAL A 8 8.64 -10.41 -9.36
N LEU A 9 9.71 -10.97 -9.92
CA LEU A 9 10.95 -10.25 -10.21
C LEU A 9 10.80 -9.18 -11.30
N SER A 10 9.82 -9.33 -12.19
CA SER A 10 9.47 -8.30 -13.19
C SER A 10 8.77 -7.08 -12.58
N THR A 11 8.28 -7.19 -11.33
CA THR A 11 7.73 -6.03 -10.62
C THR A 11 8.88 -5.06 -10.31
N PRO A 12 8.76 -3.78 -10.68
CA PRO A 12 9.87 -2.84 -10.52
C PRO A 12 10.21 -2.55 -9.05
N ALA A 13 11.39 -1.95 -8.86
CA ALA A 13 11.84 -1.32 -7.62
C ALA A 13 12.18 -2.30 -6.46
N PHE A 14 12.95 -3.33 -6.81
CA PHE A 14 13.80 -4.07 -5.87
C PHE A 14 15.16 -3.36 -5.73
N TYR A 15 15.66 -3.27 -4.50
CA TYR A 15 16.93 -2.61 -4.20
C TYR A 15 17.77 -3.43 -3.22
N PHE A 16 19.08 -3.29 -3.33
CA PHE A 16 20.05 -3.79 -2.35
C PHE A 16 21.22 -2.81 -2.21
N CYS A 17 21.99 -2.94 -1.13
CA CYS A 17 23.25 -2.22 -0.96
C CYS A 17 24.29 -3.17 -0.37
N HIS A 18 25.51 -3.16 -0.91
CA HIS A 18 26.58 -4.06 -0.47
C HIS A 18 27.22 -3.66 0.86
N THR A 19 27.04 -2.42 1.29
CA THR A 19 27.73 -1.84 2.45
C THR A 19 26.77 -1.39 3.54
N LEU A 20 25.50 -1.23 3.23
CA LEU A 20 24.51 -0.67 4.13
C LEU A 20 23.29 -1.59 4.23
N ASP A 21 22.86 -1.84 5.45
CA ASP A 21 21.57 -2.48 5.67
C ASP A 21 20.44 -1.49 5.35
N MET A 22 19.75 -1.73 4.24
CA MET A 22 18.60 -0.93 3.80
C MET A 22 17.26 -1.44 4.35
N THR A 23 17.26 -2.54 5.12
CA THR A 23 16.04 -3.07 5.74
C THR A 23 15.65 -2.28 6.99
N ARG A 24 16.61 -1.62 7.65
CA ARG A 24 16.37 -0.80 8.83
C ARG A 24 16.37 0.69 8.51
N ASN A 25 15.55 1.46 9.23
CA ASN A 25 15.65 2.92 9.25
C ASN A 25 16.94 3.37 9.96
N ILE A 26 17.36 4.62 9.74
CA ILE A 26 18.61 5.16 10.28
C ILE A 26 18.68 5.06 11.80
N GLN A 27 17.57 5.36 12.49
CA GLN A 27 17.51 5.33 13.95
C GLN A 27 17.84 3.93 14.51
N ASN A 28 17.29 2.89 13.89
CA ASN A 28 17.41 1.50 14.35
C ASN A 28 18.64 0.77 13.77
N ARG A 29 19.36 1.37 12.83
CA ARG A 29 20.57 0.78 12.24
C ARG A 29 21.74 0.74 13.23
N GLY A 30 21.78 1.66 14.19
CA GLY A 30 22.88 1.79 15.15
C GLY A 30 24.22 2.21 14.51
N ASN A 31 25.28 2.31 15.33
CA ASN A 31 26.64 2.46 14.81
C ASN A 31 27.10 1.12 14.25
N THR A 32 27.40 1.08 12.94
CA THR A 32 27.81 -0.09 12.15
C THR A 32 29.22 -0.61 12.48
N ASP A 33 29.72 -0.40 13.70
CA ASP A 33 31.01 -0.94 14.18
C ASP A 33 30.91 -2.41 14.63
N THR A 34 29.78 -3.07 14.37
CA THR A 34 29.62 -4.48 14.70
C THR A 34 30.13 -5.36 13.57
N LYS A 35 30.93 -6.38 13.91
CA LYS A 35 31.44 -7.43 12.99
C LYS A 35 30.32 -8.31 12.37
N GLN A 36 29.08 -7.84 12.37
CA GLN A 36 27.92 -8.59 11.90
C GLN A 36 27.77 -8.44 10.39
N SER A 37 27.38 -9.52 9.73
CA SER A 37 27.03 -9.48 8.30
C SER A 37 25.69 -8.77 8.08
N LEU A 38 25.45 -8.27 6.87
CA LEU A 38 24.20 -7.59 6.51
C LEU A 38 22.95 -8.43 6.79
N ILE A 39 23.02 -9.75 6.60
CA ILE A 39 21.89 -10.64 6.85
C ILE A 39 21.62 -10.84 8.35
N GLN A 40 22.66 -10.81 9.18
CA GLN A 40 22.51 -10.92 10.63
C GLN A 40 21.90 -9.65 11.23
N SER A 41 22.24 -8.49 10.67
CA SER A 41 21.66 -7.23 11.10
C SER A 41 20.32 -6.94 10.42
N ALA A 42 19.87 -7.71 9.43
CA ALA A 42 18.67 -7.37 8.67
C ALA A 42 17.40 -7.39 9.54
N ASP A 43 16.49 -6.46 9.26
CA ASP A 43 15.08 -6.58 9.64
C ASP A 43 14.37 -7.49 8.62
N PHE A 44 14.15 -8.74 9.03
CA PHE A 44 13.55 -9.78 8.20
C PHE A 44 12.13 -9.46 7.71
N GLU A 45 11.43 -8.49 8.33
CA GLU A 45 10.15 -8.00 7.82
C GLU A 45 10.31 -7.48 6.37
N TYR A 46 11.45 -6.87 6.04
CA TYR A 46 11.70 -6.23 4.75
C TYR A 46 12.64 -7.01 3.82
N VAL A 47 13.07 -8.22 4.19
CA VAL A 47 13.95 -9.07 3.36
C VAL A 47 13.11 -9.90 2.39
N TRP A 48 12.93 -9.42 1.17
CA TRP A 48 12.06 -10.07 0.18
C TRP A 48 12.59 -11.41 -0.32
N ASN A 49 13.91 -11.57 -0.39
CA ASN A 49 14.56 -12.84 -0.74
C ASN A 49 14.84 -13.73 0.49
N ARG A 50 14.18 -13.49 1.64
CA ARG A 50 14.43 -14.21 2.90
C ARG A 50 14.38 -15.73 2.72
N LYS A 51 13.34 -16.24 2.04
CA LYS A 51 13.17 -17.68 1.83
C LYS A 51 14.31 -18.29 1.01
N LEU A 52 14.82 -17.55 0.03
CA LEU A 52 15.94 -17.97 -0.81
C LEU A 52 17.25 -17.99 -0.03
N LEU A 53 17.38 -17.13 0.99
CA LEU A 53 18.56 -17.03 1.83
C LEU A 53 18.56 -18.02 3.01
N GLU A 54 17.40 -18.53 3.41
CA GLU A 54 17.21 -19.38 4.59
C GLU A 54 18.18 -20.58 4.66
N PRO A 55 18.47 -21.33 3.57
CA PRO A 55 19.42 -22.45 3.61
C PRO A 55 20.86 -22.06 3.98
N PHE A 56 21.20 -20.77 3.92
CA PHE A 56 22.54 -20.25 4.19
C PHE A 56 22.67 -19.63 5.60
N PHE A 57 21.57 -19.49 6.35
CA PHE A 57 21.59 -18.82 7.66
C PHE A 57 22.45 -19.57 8.67
N ASP A 58 22.47 -20.89 8.64
CA ASP A 58 23.27 -21.74 9.53
C ASP A 58 24.75 -21.83 9.12
N ARG A 59 25.17 -21.10 8.09
CA ARG A 59 26.54 -21.12 7.53
C ARG A 59 27.17 -19.73 7.53
N PRO A 60 27.75 -19.27 8.66
CA PRO A 60 28.32 -17.94 8.81
C PRO A 60 29.35 -17.56 7.72
N GLU A 61 30.12 -18.53 7.25
CA GLU A 61 31.10 -18.36 6.17
C GLU A 61 30.45 -17.95 4.82
N LEU A 62 29.17 -18.26 4.64
CA LEU A 62 28.38 -17.90 3.44
C LEU A 62 27.60 -16.59 3.61
N HIS A 63 27.57 -16.00 4.80
CA HIS A 63 26.82 -14.75 5.03
C HIS A 63 27.29 -13.58 4.16
N ARG A 64 28.55 -13.59 3.71
CA ARG A 64 29.08 -12.62 2.73
C ARG A 64 28.36 -12.64 1.37
N PHE A 65 27.69 -13.75 1.04
CA PHE A 65 26.89 -13.91 -0.18
C PHE A 65 25.39 -13.70 0.08
N CYS A 66 24.98 -13.60 1.34
CA CYS A 66 23.60 -13.40 1.74
C CYS A 66 23.25 -11.91 1.73
N LEU A 67 22.91 -11.40 0.54
CA LEU A 67 22.57 -9.99 0.36
C LEU A 67 21.05 -9.78 0.55
N PRO A 68 20.60 -9.02 1.56
CA PRO A 68 19.20 -8.71 1.73
C PRO A 68 18.69 -7.79 0.61
N ILE A 69 17.57 -8.16 -0.01
CA ILE A 69 16.88 -7.36 -1.02
C ILE A 69 15.61 -6.79 -0.41
N ILE A 70 15.40 -5.48 -0.56
CA ILE A 70 14.15 -4.81 -0.21
C ILE A 70 13.29 -4.57 -1.45
N HIS A 71 11.97 -4.51 -1.26
CA HIS A 71 11.02 -4.00 -2.26
C HIS A 71 10.39 -2.71 -1.75
N GLY A 72 10.20 -1.73 -2.63
CA GLY A 72 9.60 -0.46 -2.25
C GLY A 72 10.01 0.67 -3.17
N ALA A 73 10.57 1.76 -2.65
CA ALA A 73 10.98 2.88 -3.49
C ALA A 73 12.14 3.65 -2.88
N ILE A 74 13.07 4.12 -3.71
CA ILE A 74 14.19 4.96 -3.28
C ILE A 74 14.30 6.15 -4.22
N PHE A 75 14.24 7.36 -3.65
CA PHE A 75 14.49 8.61 -4.35
C PHE A 75 15.54 9.40 -3.58
N ILE A 76 16.58 9.86 -4.26
CA ILE A 76 17.66 10.66 -3.67
C ILE A 76 17.87 11.87 -4.56
N GLN A 77 17.78 13.06 -3.96
CA GLN A 77 17.93 14.34 -4.63
C GLN A 77 18.99 15.18 -3.91
N ARG A 78 19.77 15.93 -4.69
CA ARG A 78 20.60 17.02 -4.17
C ARG A 78 19.84 18.31 -4.40
N CYS A 79 19.56 19.03 -3.33
CA CYS A 79 18.74 20.24 -3.37
C CYS A 79 19.51 21.41 -2.77
N SER A 80 19.07 22.62 -3.07
CA SER A 80 19.59 23.85 -2.47
C SER A 80 18.45 24.75 -2.03
N VAL A 81 18.55 25.24 -0.80
CA VAL A 81 17.61 26.21 -0.22
C VAL A 81 18.44 27.29 0.45
N ASN A 82 18.16 28.56 0.13
CA ASN A 82 18.90 29.73 0.65
C ASN A 82 20.43 29.61 0.48
N GLY A 83 20.88 29.04 -0.66
CA GLY A 83 22.30 28.84 -0.96
C GLY A 83 22.96 27.67 -0.22
N LYS A 84 22.24 26.96 0.65
CA LYS A 84 22.74 25.79 1.38
C LYS A 84 22.34 24.52 0.67
N PHE A 85 23.33 23.68 0.36
CA PHE A 85 23.13 22.39 -0.27
C PHE A 85 22.89 21.30 0.75
N PHE A 86 21.93 20.43 0.45
CA PHE A 86 21.63 19.25 1.27
C PHE A 86 21.22 18.10 0.36
N ARG A 87 21.37 16.88 0.88
CA ARG A 87 20.84 15.67 0.27
C ARG A 87 19.49 15.38 0.90
N TRP A 88 18.48 15.19 0.08
CA TRP A 88 17.16 14.74 0.52
C TRP A 88 16.89 13.37 -0.07
N ALA A 89 16.50 12.40 0.77
CA ALA A 89 16.10 11.09 0.32
C ALA A 89 14.73 10.71 0.88
N LEU A 90 13.99 9.93 0.08
CA LEU A 90 12.74 9.29 0.46
C LEU A 90 12.88 7.79 0.17
N ILE A 91 12.82 6.98 1.23
CA ILE A 91 12.98 5.53 1.15
C ILE A 91 11.71 4.88 1.69
N SER A 92 11.12 3.98 0.91
CA SER A 92 10.01 3.15 1.32
C SER A 92 10.38 1.68 1.25
N ARG A 93 10.05 0.95 2.32
CA ARG A 93 10.28 -0.49 2.49
C ARG A 93 8.95 -1.19 2.67
N ARG A 94 8.62 -2.12 1.78
CA ARG A 94 7.40 -2.93 1.84
C ARG A 94 7.68 -4.23 2.60
N SER A 95 6.85 -4.51 3.59
CA SER A 95 6.91 -5.76 4.34
C SER A 95 6.66 -6.98 3.44
N SER A 96 7.40 -8.04 3.68
CA SER A 96 7.26 -9.36 3.05
C SER A 96 6.37 -10.32 3.84
N ASP A 97 5.98 -9.96 5.08
CA ASP A 97 5.25 -10.86 6.00
C ASP A 97 3.80 -11.14 5.56
N ARG A 98 3.11 -10.13 5.01
CA ARG A 98 1.73 -10.26 4.51
C ARG A 98 1.53 -9.49 3.20
N VAL A 99 2.21 -9.98 2.17
CA VAL A 99 2.07 -9.47 0.81
C VAL A 99 0.80 -10.00 0.16
N GLY A 100 0.12 -9.14 -0.60
CA GLY A 100 -0.83 -9.60 -1.59
C GLY A 100 -1.41 -8.49 -2.44
N THR A 101 -2.16 -8.91 -3.46
CA THR A 101 -2.85 -8.03 -4.40
C THR A 101 -4.06 -7.36 -3.73
N ARG A 102 -4.58 -6.31 -4.39
CA ARG A 102 -5.51 -5.36 -3.78
C ARG A 102 -6.74 -6.01 -3.13
N PHE A 103 -7.34 -7.01 -3.75
CA PHE A 103 -8.58 -7.61 -3.25
C PHE A 103 -8.38 -8.96 -2.56
N PHE A 104 -7.30 -9.67 -2.87
CA PHE A 104 -7.04 -11.00 -2.31
C PHE A 104 -6.56 -10.95 -0.86
N VAL A 105 -5.80 -9.91 -0.48
CA VAL A 105 -5.19 -9.84 0.85
C VAL A 105 -5.50 -8.51 1.53
N ARG A 106 -6.31 -8.60 2.59
CA ARG A 106 -6.71 -7.48 3.46
C ARG A 106 -6.57 -7.87 4.92
N GLY A 107 -6.60 -6.85 5.77
CA GLY A 107 -6.63 -7.06 7.22
C GLY A 107 -5.33 -7.54 7.83
N VAL A 108 -5.44 -7.90 9.10
CA VAL A 108 -4.41 -8.56 9.90
C VAL A 108 -4.50 -10.09 9.76
N ASN A 109 -3.43 -10.79 10.11
CA ASN A 109 -3.47 -12.22 10.35
C ASN A 109 -3.29 -12.61 11.81
N HIS A 110 -3.31 -13.91 12.07
CA HIS A 110 -3.10 -14.51 13.39
C HIS A 110 -1.75 -14.17 14.01
N PHE A 111 -0.76 -13.75 13.21
CA PHE A 111 0.55 -13.31 13.68
C PHE A 111 0.64 -11.78 13.88
N GLY A 112 -0.46 -11.03 13.77
CA GLY A 112 -0.47 -9.57 13.89
C GLY A 112 0.11 -8.82 12.68
N LYS A 113 0.41 -9.53 11.58
CA LYS A 113 0.95 -8.93 10.35
C LYS A 113 -0.19 -8.42 9.49
N VAL A 114 -0.12 -7.16 9.10
CA VAL A 114 -1.15 -6.51 8.28
C VAL A 114 -0.79 -6.51 6.81
N ALA A 115 -1.81 -6.64 5.97
CA ALA A 115 -1.64 -6.62 4.52
C ALA A 115 -0.99 -5.31 4.05
N ASN A 116 -0.01 -5.45 3.15
CA ASN A 116 0.63 -4.33 2.44
C ASN A 116 1.19 -3.24 3.37
N PHE A 117 1.84 -3.66 4.45
CA PHE A 117 2.56 -2.76 5.33
C PHE A 117 3.76 -2.13 4.59
N VAL A 118 3.90 -0.81 4.71
CA VAL A 118 5.03 -0.06 4.15
C VAL A 118 5.51 0.94 5.19
N GLU A 119 6.81 0.91 5.46
CA GLU A 119 7.53 1.94 6.20
C GLU A 119 8.11 2.95 5.20
N THR A 120 7.87 4.24 5.42
CA THR A 120 8.39 5.34 4.59
C THR A 120 9.23 6.26 5.46
N GLU A 121 10.48 6.48 5.05
CA GLU A 121 11.46 7.27 5.76
C GLU A 121 11.96 8.42 4.90
N GLN A 122 11.91 9.62 5.48
CA GLN A 122 12.47 10.82 4.91
C GLN A 122 13.79 11.14 5.57
N ILE A 123 14.84 11.32 4.78
CA ILE A 123 16.21 11.57 5.25
C ILE A 123 16.68 12.90 4.71
N VAL A 124 17.28 13.72 5.57
CA VAL A 124 18.00 14.93 5.16
C VAL A 124 19.42 14.84 5.68
N GLU A 125 20.39 15.12 4.83
CA GLU A 125 21.79 15.18 5.20
C GLU A 125 22.37 16.54 4.76
N HIS A 126 22.92 17.26 5.73
CA HIS A 126 23.52 18.58 5.52
C HIS A 126 24.72 18.75 6.44
N ASP A 127 25.87 19.05 5.86
CA ASP A 127 27.11 19.35 6.57
C ASP A 127 27.46 18.33 7.68
N GLY A 128 27.32 17.02 7.45
CA GLY A 128 27.64 16.00 8.48
C GLY A 128 26.60 15.84 9.60
N ALA A 129 25.48 16.56 9.53
CA ALA A 129 24.26 16.26 10.26
C ALA A 129 23.32 15.41 9.40
N ILE A 130 22.59 14.50 10.03
CA ILE A 130 21.61 13.61 9.42
C ILE A 130 20.32 13.62 10.23
N SER A 131 19.18 13.69 9.55
CA SER A 131 17.88 13.47 10.14
C SER A 131 17.15 12.32 9.47
N SER A 132 16.25 11.70 10.22
CA SER A 132 15.33 10.68 9.72
C SER A 132 13.94 10.88 10.34
N PHE A 133 12.91 10.85 9.49
CA PHE A 133 11.51 10.90 9.89
C PHE A 133 10.77 9.73 9.26
N VAL A 134 10.27 8.84 10.12
CA VAL A 134 9.62 7.58 9.72
C VAL A 134 8.11 7.68 9.88
N GLN A 135 7.38 7.18 8.89
CA GLN A 135 5.93 7.03 8.88
C GLN A 135 5.59 5.62 8.40
N SER A 136 4.42 5.09 8.79
CA SER A 136 3.97 3.79 8.31
C SER A 136 2.59 3.87 7.67
N ARG A 137 2.31 2.89 6.80
CA ARG A 137 0.97 2.65 6.27
C ARG A 137 0.70 1.16 6.13
N GLY A 138 -0.56 0.79 6.04
CA GLY A 138 -0.97 -0.57 5.73
C GLY A 138 -2.48 -0.77 5.88
N SER A 139 -2.93 -2.00 5.73
CA SER A 139 -4.33 -2.36 5.91
C SER A 139 -4.82 -2.15 7.35
N ILE A 140 -6.13 -1.99 7.53
CA ILE A 140 -6.76 -1.89 8.85
C ILE A 140 -6.43 -3.16 9.65
N PRO A 141 -5.88 -3.07 10.87
CA PRO A 141 -5.42 -4.20 11.67
C PRO A 141 -6.59 -4.94 12.35
N MET A 142 -7.50 -5.47 11.53
CA MET A 142 -8.61 -6.33 11.93
C MET A 142 -8.80 -7.44 10.87
N PHE A 143 -9.56 -8.48 11.16
CA PHE A 143 -9.83 -9.54 10.20
C PHE A 143 -10.99 -9.15 9.28
N TRP A 144 -10.66 -8.78 8.04
CA TRP A 144 -11.64 -8.41 7.02
C TRP A 144 -11.15 -8.78 5.63
N SER A 145 -12.09 -8.98 4.71
CA SER A 145 -11.84 -9.36 3.33
C SER A 145 -12.60 -8.46 2.38
N GLN A 146 -12.10 -8.33 1.15
CA GLN A 146 -12.78 -7.66 0.06
C GLN A 146 -12.43 -8.42 -1.23
N LEU A 147 -12.83 -9.69 -1.27
CA LEU A 147 -12.50 -10.57 -2.38
C LEU A 147 -13.04 -10.00 -3.70
N PRO A 148 -12.31 -10.20 -4.80
CA PRO A 148 -12.70 -9.64 -6.07
C PRO A 148 -13.99 -10.32 -6.57
N THR A 149 -14.80 -9.53 -7.25
CA THR A 149 -16.04 -9.92 -7.90
C THR A 149 -16.11 -9.15 -9.20
N LEU A 150 -16.95 -9.57 -10.16
CA LEU A 150 -17.17 -8.78 -11.36
C LEU A 150 -17.75 -7.37 -11.08
N GLU A 151 -18.20 -7.07 -9.85
CA GLU A 151 -18.49 -5.69 -9.45
C GLU A 151 -17.24 -4.80 -9.49
N TYR A 152 -17.38 -3.57 -9.99
CA TYR A 152 -16.28 -2.60 -10.05
C TYR A 152 -15.62 -2.32 -8.69
N MET A 153 -16.42 -2.31 -7.61
CA MET A 153 -15.96 -2.13 -6.24
C MET A 153 -16.62 -3.17 -5.33
N PRO A 154 -15.95 -4.31 -5.07
CA PRO A 154 -16.47 -5.35 -4.20
C PRO A 154 -16.72 -4.84 -2.78
N LYS A 155 -17.76 -5.34 -2.14
CA LYS A 155 -18.14 -4.93 -0.78
C LYS A 155 -17.16 -5.51 0.26
N PRO A 156 -16.69 -4.71 1.24
CA PRO A 156 -15.90 -5.23 2.34
C PRO A 156 -16.77 -6.08 3.25
N SER A 157 -16.19 -7.16 3.78
CA SER A 157 -16.79 -8.04 4.76
C SER A 157 -15.86 -8.22 5.97
N ILE A 158 -16.40 -8.04 7.17
CA ILE A 158 -15.70 -8.33 8.43
C ILE A 158 -15.87 -9.82 8.70
N MET A 159 -14.78 -10.52 9.01
CA MET A 159 -14.79 -11.96 9.23
C MET A 159 -15.46 -12.28 10.57
N LEU A 160 -16.59 -12.98 10.54
CA LEU A 160 -17.31 -13.39 11.75
C LEU A 160 -16.60 -14.57 12.42
N GLY A 161 -16.45 -14.52 13.75
CA GLY A 161 -15.82 -15.59 14.54
C GLY A 161 -14.31 -15.43 14.76
N GLU A 162 -13.68 -14.45 14.11
CA GLU A 162 -12.27 -14.11 14.33
C GLU A 162 -12.10 -13.20 15.55
N ASP A 163 -11.01 -13.39 16.29
CA ASP A 163 -10.65 -12.52 17.42
C ASP A 163 -9.93 -11.25 16.93
N HIS A 164 -10.73 -10.27 16.51
CA HIS A 164 -10.23 -8.99 16.04
C HIS A 164 -9.38 -8.24 17.08
N GLN A 165 -9.69 -8.36 18.37
CA GLN A 165 -8.99 -7.59 19.42
C GLN A 165 -7.59 -8.15 19.63
N THR A 166 -7.43 -9.48 19.68
CA THR A 166 -6.11 -10.11 19.81
C THR A 166 -5.23 -9.78 18.61
N GLY A 167 -5.74 -9.92 17.37
CA GLY A 167 -4.98 -9.57 16.16
C GLY A 167 -4.54 -8.10 16.14
N PHE A 168 -5.44 -7.18 16.53
CA PHE A 168 -5.16 -5.76 16.68
C PHE A 168 -4.07 -5.50 17.73
N ASP A 169 -4.18 -6.12 18.91
CA ASP A 169 -3.28 -5.91 20.02
C ASP A 169 -1.88 -6.46 19.73
N VAL A 170 -1.76 -7.59 19.04
CA VAL A 170 -0.46 -8.11 18.59
C VAL A 170 0.18 -7.13 17.62
N HIS A 171 -0.57 -6.68 16.59
CA HIS A 171 -0.07 -5.74 15.60
C HIS A 171 0.45 -4.44 16.23
N PHE A 172 -0.38 -3.76 17.03
CA PHE A 172 0.03 -2.51 17.66
C PHE A 172 1.09 -2.71 18.74
N GLY A 173 1.16 -3.88 19.37
CA GLY A 173 2.27 -4.24 20.25
C GLY A 173 3.61 -4.19 19.53
N GLU A 174 3.69 -4.80 18.34
CA GLU A 174 4.89 -4.74 17.50
C GLU A 174 5.20 -3.31 17.05
N GLN A 175 4.20 -2.56 16.58
CA GLN A 175 4.38 -1.16 16.18
C GLN A 175 4.92 -0.31 17.34
N ILE A 176 4.37 -0.51 18.54
CA ILE A 176 4.77 0.23 19.72
C ILE A 176 6.20 -0.11 20.15
N ASN A 177 6.58 -1.38 20.07
CA ASN A 177 7.94 -1.82 20.38
C ASN A 177 8.96 -1.26 19.37
N LYS A 178 8.57 -1.16 18.09
CA LYS A 178 9.46 -0.72 17.01
C LYS A 178 9.59 0.80 16.90
N TYR A 179 8.51 1.54 17.15
CA TYR A 179 8.43 2.98 16.87
C TYR A 179 8.07 3.86 18.06
N GLY A 180 7.61 3.29 19.18
CA GLY A 180 7.07 4.05 20.30
C GLY A 180 5.57 4.33 20.19
N ASP A 181 5.11 5.51 20.60
CA ASP A 181 3.68 5.82 20.58
C ASP A 181 3.12 5.88 19.14
N VAL A 182 1.87 5.46 18.93
CA VAL A 182 1.30 5.37 17.57
C VAL A 182 0.07 6.26 17.45
N VAL A 183 0.05 7.09 16.40
CA VAL A 183 -1.17 7.79 15.96
C VAL A 183 -1.73 7.06 14.74
N ALA A 184 -2.86 6.38 14.92
CA ALA A 184 -3.62 5.72 13.87
C ALA A 184 -4.49 6.75 13.13
N VAL A 185 -4.05 7.16 11.95
CA VAL A 185 -4.75 8.12 11.07
C VAL A 185 -5.59 7.35 10.06
N ASN A 186 -6.91 7.36 10.28
CA ASN A 186 -7.87 6.61 9.47
C ASN A 186 -8.59 7.51 8.47
N LEU A 187 -8.46 7.19 7.18
CA LEU A 187 -8.94 8.02 6.07
C LEU A 187 -10.17 7.44 5.35
N ILE A 188 -10.80 6.41 5.92
CA ILE A 188 -11.97 5.76 5.33
C ILE A 188 -13.24 6.55 5.58
N ASN A 189 -14.24 6.31 4.73
CA ASN A 189 -15.50 7.03 4.80
C ASN A 189 -16.30 6.58 6.02
N THR A 190 -16.94 7.53 6.68
CA THR A 190 -17.76 7.28 7.88
C THR A 190 -19.15 6.73 7.53
N HIS A 191 -19.52 6.80 6.25
CA HIS A 191 -20.81 6.37 5.72
C HIS A 191 -20.70 5.10 4.87
N GLY A 192 -21.85 4.43 4.66
CA GLY A 192 -21.95 3.25 3.79
C GLY A 192 -21.23 2.02 4.36
N TYR A 193 -20.68 1.19 3.46
CA TYR A 193 -19.99 -0.05 3.83
C TYR A 193 -18.67 0.22 4.57
N GLU A 194 -17.93 1.27 4.21
CA GLU A 194 -16.69 1.67 4.90
C GLU A 194 -16.96 2.11 6.34
N GLY A 195 -18.11 2.72 6.61
CA GLY A 195 -18.49 3.18 7.95
C GLY A 195 -18.58 2.06 9.00
N LYS A 196 -18.88 0.82 8.58
CA LYS A 196 -18.85 -0.34 9.50
C LYS A 196 -17.42 -0.69 9.92
N LEU A 197 -16.48 -0.63 8.98
CA LEU A 197 -15.05 -0.83 9.25
C LEU A 197 -14.50 0.29 10.13
N GLU A 198 -14.91 1.54 9.89
CA GLU A 198 -14.53 2.71 10.69
C GLU A 198 -14.93 2.57 12.15
N LYS A 199 -16.20 2.26 12.39
CA LYS A 199 -16.71 2.07 13.76
C LYS A 199 -16.01 0.92 14.46
N SER A 200 -15.80 -0.19 13.77
CA SER A 200 -15.12 -1.36 14.32
C SER A 200 -13.68 -1.03 14.68
N TYR A 201 -12.95 -0.37 13.79
CA TYR A 201 -11.56 0.00 14.04
C TYR A 201 -11.41 1.00 15.19
N ARG A 202 -12.29 2.02 15.25
CA ARG A 202 -12.35 2.96 16.37
C ARG A 202 -12.63 2.27 17.70
N GLN A 203 -13.53 1.29 17.70
CA GLN A 203 -13.85 0.50 18.89
C GLN A 203 -12.66 -0.36 19.33
N LEU A 204 -11.95 -1.02 18.41
CA LEU A 204 -10.75 -1.79 18.72
C LEU A 204 -9.65 -0.93 19.33
N CYS A 205 -9.43 0.29 18.81
CA CYS A 205 -8.49 1.25 19.39
C CYS A 205 -8.88 1.61 20.84
N SER A 206 -10.18 1.81 21.10
CA SER A 206 -10.68 2.21 22.41
C SER A 206 -10.63 1.07 23.44
N ASN A 207 -10.87 -0.16 23.00
CA ASN A 207 -10.91 -1.35 23.84
C ASN A 207 -9.53 -2.00 24.04
N SER A 208 -8.53 -1.59 23.27
CA SER A 208 -7.18 -2.15 23.36
C SER A 208 -6.56 -1.90 24.74
N VAL A 209 -5.91 -2.92 25.29
CA VAL A 209 -5.07 -2.77 26.49
C VAL A 209 -3.90 -1.80 26.26
N LYS A 210 -3.58 -1.49 24.99
CA LYS A 210 -2.54 -0.55 24.58
C LYS A 210 -3.08 0.85 24.26
N ALA A 211 -4.37 1.11 24.47
CA ALA A 211 -5.02 2.40 24.22
C ALA A 211 -4.25 3.63 24.75
N PRO A 212 -3.58 3.60 25.93
CA PRO A 212 -2.81 4.76 26.41
C PRO A 212 -1.66 5.20 25.50
N ARG A 213 -1.20 4.33 24.60
CA ARG A 213 -0.11 4.58 23.65
C ARG A 213 -0.58 4.63 22.19
N ILE A 214 -1.89 4.54 21.97
CA ILE A 214 -2.52 4.55 20.65
C ILE A 214 -3.52 5.70 20.61
N SER A 215 -3.24 6.71 19.78
CA SER A 215 -4.19 7.78 19.48
C SER A 215 -4.90 7.49 18.16
N TYR A 216 -6.22 7.62 18.12
CA TYR A 216 -7.01 7.42 16.89
C TYR A 216 -7.51 8.75 16.34
N GLU A 217 -7.21 9.03 15.07
CA GLU A 217 -7.65 10.22 14.34
C GLU A 217 -8.38 9.82 13.05
N GLY A 218 -9.72 9.90 13.08
CA GLY A 218 -10.55 9.71 11.90
C GLY A 218 -10.68 10.99 11.08
N PHE A 219 -10.59 10.87 9.75
CA PHE A 219 -10.82 11.97 8.81
C PHE A 219 -11.54 11.48 7.56
N ASP A 220 -12.76 11.97 7.35
CA ASP A 220 -13.56 11.57 6.19
C ASP A 220 -13.21 12.44 4.98
N PHE A 221 -12.40 11.89 4.08
CA PHE A 221 -11.96 12.60 2.87
C PHE A 221 -13.12 13.03 1.96
N HIS A 222 -14.23 12.29 1.93
CA HIS A 222 -15.36 12.57 1.06
C HIS A 222 -16.29 13.63 1.65
N ALA A 223 -16.51 13.60 2.96
CA ALA A 223 -17.35 14.59 3.64
C ALA A 223 -16.62 15.93 3.86
N GLU A 224 -15.31 15.89 4.17
CA GLU A 224 -14.55 17.08 4.56
C GLU A 224 -13.85 17.76 3.37
N GLY A 225 -13.51 17.01 2.33
CA GLY A 225 -12.88 17.53 1.12
C GLY A 225 -11.42 17.93 1.28
N TRP A 226 -10.74 18.09 0.14
CA TRP A 226 -9.30 18.33 0.04
C TRP A 226 -8.82 19.61 0.74
N SER A 227 -9.66 20.64 0.83
CA SER A 227 -9.34 21.93 1.46
C SER A 227 -9.22 21.84 2.98
N ARG A 228 -9.69 20.76 3.60
CA ARG A 228 -9.66 20.58 5.06
C ARG A 228 -8.53 19.65 5.53
N ILE A 229 -7.69 19.16 4.63
CA ILE A 229 -6.50 18.37 5.01
C ILE A 229 -5.58 19.19 5.92
N SER A 230 -5.48 20.51 5.72
CA SER A 230 -4.76 21.41 6.64
C SER A 230 -5.24 21.27 8.07
N LYS A 231 -6.56 21.19 8.31
CA LYS A 231 -7.12 20.99 9.66
C LYS A 231 -6.73 19.65 10.28
N LEU A 232 -6.59 18.60 9.47
CA LEU A 232 -6.08 17.32 9.95
C LEU A 232 -4.62 17.47 10.38
N ILE A 233 -3.79 18.10 9.55
CA ILE A 233 -2.38 18.36 9.87
C ILE A 233 -2.24 19.24 11.11
N ASP A 234 -3.10 20.26 11.28
CA ASP A 234 -3.12 21.11 12.47
C ASP A 234 -3.41 20.31 13.74
N ARG A 235 -4.39 19.38 13.70
CA ARG A 235 -4.64 18.45 14.82
C ARG A 235 -3.45 17.55 15.11
N LEU A 236 -2.80 17.04 14.06
CA LEU A 236 -1.66 16.14 14.16
C LEU A 236 -0.36 16.83 14.60
N SER A 237 -0.27 18.17 14.49
CA SER A 237 0.92 18.95 14.82
C SER A 237 1.38 18.74 16.28
N SER A 238 0.43 18.61 17.21
CA SER A 238 0.69 18.36 18.62
C SER A 238 1.43 17.03 18.84
N TYR A 239 0.99 15.97 18.17
CA TYR A 239 1.66 14.67 18.19
C TYR A 239 3.02 14.74 17.49
N GLN A 240 3.13 15.47 16.38
CA GLN A 240 4.38 15.58 15.63
C GLN A 240 5.49 16.24 16.46
N ASN A 241 5.15 17.28 17.21
CA ASN A 241 6.05 17.92 18.17
C ASN A 241 6.43 16.98 19.33
N LYS A 242 5.47 16.18 19.82
CA LYS A 242 5.73 15.17 20.86
C LYS A 242 6.69 14.07 20.36
N PHE A 243 6.45 13.56 19.17
CA PHE A 243 7.20 12.43 18.62
C PHE A 243 8.62 12.78 18.20
N ASN A 244 8.88 14.06 17.89
CA ASN A 244 10.15 14.51 17.31
C ASN A 244 10.50 13.73 16.04
N PHE A 245 11.75 13.87 15.59
CA PHE A 245 12.36 13.12 14.51
C PHE A 245 13.76 12.70 14.96
N PHE A 246 14.35 11.72 14.29
CA PHE A 246 15.74 11.34 14.55
C PHE A 246 16.67 12.44 14.04
N TYR A 247 17.62 12.89 14.87
CA TYR A 247 18.64 13.86 14.48
C TYR A 247 19.98 13.50 15.12
N TYR A 248 21.01 13.43 14.29
CA TYR A 248 22.39 13.20 14.71
C TYR A 248 23.31 14.18 13.99
N ASP A 249 24.21 14.83 14.72
CA ASP A 249 25.23 15.73 14.17
C ASP A 249 26.61 15.26 14.61
N SER A 250 27.44 14.88 13.64
CA SER A 250 28.82 14.43 13.89
C SER A 250 29.74 15.52 14.43
N ARG A 251 29.38 16.81 14.29
CA ARG A 251 30.22 17.95 14.65
C ARG A 251 29.84 18.61 15.97
N GLN A 252 28.63 18.36 16.47
CA GLN A 252 28.10 19.05 17.64
C GLN A 252 27.91 18.12 18.84
N ARG A 253 28.00 18.68 20.06
CA ARG A 253 27.54 18.05 21.31
C ARG A 253 26.03 18.26 21.56
N THR A 254 25.27 18.76 20.57
CA THR A 254 23.83 18.93 20.73
C THR A 254 23.18 17.57 20.93
N PRO A 255 22.15 17.47 21.81
CA PRO A 255 21.57 16.18 22.13
C PRO A 255 20.95 15.59 20.87
N ASN A 256 21.32 14.33 20.60
CA ASN A 256 20.69 13.54 19.55
C ASN A 256 19.19 13.47 19.84
N LEU A 257 18.37 13.69 18.81
CA LEU A 257 16.94 13.47 18.91
C LEU A 257 16.62 12.05 18.45
N VAL A 258 15.64 11.45 19.10
CA VAL A 258 15.10 10.14 18.77
C VAL A 258 13.62 10.35 18.48
N GLN A 259 13.15 9.78 17.37
CA GLN A 259 11.73 9.71 17.09
C GLN A 259 11.09 8.69 18.03
N SER A 260 10.13 9.15 18.84
CA SER A 260 9.50 8.39 19.93
C SER A 260 8.06 7.95 19.63
N GLY A 261 7.60 8.19 18.40
CA GLY A 261 6.31 7.73 17.92
C GLY A 261 6.17 7.84 16.41
N ILE A 262 5.09 7.28 15.86
CA ILE A 262 4.85 7.19 14.43
C ILE A 262 3.41 7.53 14.05
N PHE A 263 3.25 8.13 12.88
CA PHE A 263 1.95 8.24 12.21
C PHE A 263 1.73 7.00 11.34
N ARG A 264 0.73 6.21 11.71
CA ARG A 264 0.27 5.07 10.93
C ARG A 264 -0.96 5.48 10.14
N THR A 265 -0.81 5.62 8.83
CA THR A 265 -1.92 6.00 7.94
C THR A 265 -2.58 4.77 7.33
N ASN A 266 -3.90 4.71 7.35
CA ASN A 266 -4.65 3.64 6.69
C ASN A 266 -5.78 4.21 5.83
N CYS A 267 -6.03 3.52 4.73
CA CYS A 267 -7.07 3.83 3.77
C CYS A 267 -7.56 2.52 3.16
N MET A 268 -8.84 2.45 2.84
CA MET A 268 -9.41 1.23 2.29
C MET A 268 -8.90 0.96 0.87
N ASP A 269 -8.72 1.99 0.04
CA ASP A 269 -8.51 1.75 -1.40
C ASP A 269 -7.57 2.72 -2.11
N CYS A 270 -7.35 3.91 -1.56
CA CYS A 270 -6.60 4.95 -2.27
C CYS A 270 -5.23 5.11 -1.65
N LEU A 271 -4.22 4.52 -2.29
CA LEU A 271 -2.83 4.88 -2.04
C LEU A 271 -2.65 6.40 -2.15
N ASP A 272 -3.41 7.05 -3.03
CA ASP A 272 -3.44 8.49 -3.25
C ASP A 272 -3.77 9.28 -1.96
N ARG A 273 -4.80 8.86 -1.19
CA ARG A 273 -5.19 9.53 0.07
C ARG A 273 -4.08 9.41 1.12
N THR A 274 -3.52 8.21 1.28
CA THR A 274 -2.43 7.98 2.24
C THR A 274 -1.17 8.73 1.86
N ASN A 275 -0.81 8.74 0.57
CA ASN A 275 0.39 9.40 0.09
C ASN A 275 0.33 10.91 0.31
N VAL A 276 -0.84 11.52 0.10
CA VAL A 276 -1.03 12.94 0.36
C VAL A 276 -0.85 13.27 1.83
N VAL A 277 -1.50 12.54 2.75
CA VAL A 277 -1.33 12.78 4.20
C VAL A 277 0.12 12.56 4.63
N GLN A 278 0.77 11.48 4.19
CA GLN A 278 2.17 11.20 4.49
C GLN A 278 3.11 12.30 3.96
N SER A 279 2.85 12.81 2.74
CA SER A 279 3.63 13.90 2.15
C SER A 279 3.48 15.21 2.93
N MET A 280 2.28 15.51 3.45
CA MET A 280 2.03 16.73 4.22
C MET A 280 2.71 16.65 5.60
N LEU A 281 2.63 15.51 6.29
CA LEU A 281 3.33 15.28 7.56
C LEU A 281 4.86 15.36 7.38
N ALA A 282 5.39 14.79 6.29
CA ALA A 282 6.80 14.89 5.93
C ALA A 282 7.21 16.34 5.60
N PHE A 283 6.34 17.11 4.95
CA PHE A 283 6.59 18.51 4.66
C PHE A 283 6.65 19.37 5.93
N GLU A 284 5.74 19.17 6.88
CA GLU A 284 5.81 19.85 8.19
C GLU A 284 7.05 19.44 8.99
N ASN A 285 7.47 18.16 8.90
CA ASN A 285 8.72 17.71 9.51
C ASN A 285 9.93 18.44 8.91
N LEU A 286 9.97 18.62 7.58
CA LEU A 286 11.08 19.33 6.92
C LEU A 286 11.26 20.76 7.43
N LYS A 287 10.18 21.47 7.78
CA LYS A 287 10.29 22.81 8.36
C LYS A 287 11.10 22.78 9.66
N SER A 288 10.82 21.80 10.52
CA SER A 288 11.54 21.59 11.79
C SER A 288 12.99 21.14 11.57
N VAL A 289 13.22 20.22 10.63
CA VAL A 289 14.57 19.76 10.25
C VAL A 289 15.42 20.91 9.71
N PHE A 290 14.87 21.73 8.81
CA PHE A 290 15.61 22.82 8.18
C PHE A 290 15.94 23.93 9.16
N SER A 291 15.04 24.23 10.09
CA SER A 291 15.33 25.15 11.19
C SER A 291 16.44 24.60 12.08
N ARG A 292 16.39 23.31 12.44
CA ARG A 292 17.40 22.66 13.30
C ARG A 292 18.78 22.58 12.63
N MET A 293 18.83 22.23 11.35
CA MET A 293 20.06 22.19 10.55
C MET A 293 20.55 23.57 10.09
N GLY A 294 19.79 24.64 10.41
CA GLY A 294 20.10 26.00 9.98
C GLY A 294 20.00 26.24 8.48
N ILE A 295 19.30 25.38 7.73
CA ILE A 295 19.09 25.51 6.27
C ILE A 295 18.14 26.68 5.97
N SER A 296 17.06 26.81 6.75
CA SER A 296 16.09 27.91 6.63
C SER A 296 15.43 28.20 7.98
N ASN A 297 15.37 29.49 8.36
CA ASN A 297 14.69 29.96 9.56
C ASN A 297 13.32 30.59 9.25
N SER A 298 13.09 31.04 8.02
CA SER A 298 11.90 31.79 7.58
C SER A 298 10.83 30.93 6.92
N GLY A 299 10.81 29.63 7.20
CA GLY A 299 9.88 28.68 6.60
C GLY A 299 10.30 28.24 5.19
N LEU A 300 9.82 27.05 4.81
CA LEU A 300 10.14 26.39 3.54
C LEU A 300 9.34 26.94 2.35
N GLU A 301 8.29 27.71 2.66
CA GLU A 301 7.25 28.17 1.73
C GLU A 301 7.76 29.14 0.66
N LEU A 302 8.92 29.75 0.88
CA LEU A 302 9.53 30.69 -0.05
C LEU A 302 10.34 30.02 -1.17
N ASN A 303 10.71 28.73 -1.03
CA ASN A 303 11.51 28.04 -2.04
C ASN A 303 10.65 27.23 -3.01
N THR A 304 10.25 27.87 -4.12
CA THR A 304 9.38 27.23 -5.11
C THR A 304 10.01 26.04 -5.83
N ASP A 305 11.34 26.00 -5.98
CA ASP A 305 12.01 24.95 -6.74
C ASP A 305 12.15 23.65 -5.94
N PHE A 306 12.56 23.73 -4.67
CA PHE A 306 12.56 22.55 -3.80
C PHE A 306 11.15 22.00 -3.60
N ILE A 307 10.13 22.87 -3.46
CA ILE A 307 8.73 22.43 -3.35
C ILE A 307 8.29 21.65 -4.61
N LYS A 308 8.68 22.09 -5.82
CA LYS A 308 8.39 21.35 -7.06
C LYS A 308 9.06 19.97 -7.03
N VAL A 309 10.34 19.90 -6.67
CA VAL A 309 11.08 18.62 -6.57
C VAL A 309 10.41 17.70 -5.54
N PHE A 310 10.04 18.24 -4.39
CA PHE A 310 9.34 17.51 -3.33
C PHE A 310 8.03 16.89 -3.83
N LYS A 311 7.18 17.69 -4.47
CA LYS A 311 5.89 17.24 -5.01
C LYS A 311 6.05 16.18 -6.10
N ASN A 312 7.04 16.36 -6.99
CA ASN A 312 7.32 15.40 -8.05
C ASN A 312 7.79 14.05 -7.47
N VAL A 313 8.73 14.07 -6.53
CA VAL A 313 9.21 12.85 -5.87
C VAL A 313 8.10 12.13 -5.12
N TRP A 314 7.23 12.84 -4.40
CA TRP A 314 6.09 12.21 -3.72
C TRP A 314 5.03 11.66 -4.68
N ALA A 315 4.86 12.27 -5.87
CA ALA A 315 3.99 11.73 -6.91
C ALA A 315 4.59 10.46 -7.53
N ASP A 316 5.88 10.45 -7.85
CA ASP A 316 6.58 9.29 -8.40
C ASP A 316 6.63 8.14 -7.37
N HIS A 317 6.79 8.48 -6.09
CA HIS A 317 6.67 7.54 -4.97
C HIS A 317 5.29 6.87 -4.92
N ALA A 318 4.21 7.63 -5.11
CA ALA A 318 2.87 7.07 -5.17
C ALA A 318 2.73 6.08 -6.34
N ASP A 319 3.25 6.44 -7.52
CA ASP A 319 3.22 5.59 -8.71
C ASP A 319 3.95 4.26 -8.50
N VAL A 320 5.18 4.31 -7.96
CA VAL A 320 5.98 3.09 -7.71
C VAL A 320 5.25 2.15 -6.76
N ILE A 321 4.77 2.65 -5.62
CA ILE A 321 4.13 1.76 -4.64
C ILE A 321 2.76 1.27 -5.13
N ALA A 322 2.04 2.07 -5.94
CA ALA A 322 0.78 1.64 -6.54
C ALA A 322 0.97 0.47 -7.50
N VAL A 323 2.02 0.50 -8.32
CA VAL A 323 2.34 -0.61 -9.23
C VAL A 323 2.62 -1.89 -8.45
N GLN A 324 3.32 -1.79 -7.32
CA GLN A 324 3.66 -2.94 -6.48
C GLN A 324 2.45 -3.57 -5.78
N TYR A 325 1.41 -2.76 -5.49
CA TYR A 325 0.22 -3.19 -4.79
C TYR A 325 -0.94 -3.58 -5.73
N ALA A 326 -1.29 -2.69 -6.67
CA ALA A 326 -2.46 -2.80 -7.55
C ALA A 326 -2.08 -3.07 -9.03
N GLY A 327 -0.79 -3.15 -9.36
CA GLY A 327 -0.34 -3.48 -10.72
C GLY A 327 -0.46 -2.35 -11.74
N THR A 328 -0.91 -1.16 -11.32
CA THR A 328 -0.96 0.04 -12.15
C THR A 328 -0.51 1.27 -11.35
N ARG A 329 -0.23 2.37 -12.05
CA ARG A 329 0.17 3.66 -11.47
C ARG A 329 -0.89 4.23 -10.54
N ALA A 330 -0.51 5.13 -9.64
CA ALA A 330 -1.44 5.76 -8.71
C ALA A 330 -2.47 6.60 -9.47
N MET A 331 -3.68 6.74 -8.93
CA MET A 331 -4.64 7.66 -9.51
C MET A 331 -4.37 9.05 -8.91
N LYS A 332 -4.79 10.11 -9.57
CA LYS A 332 -4.69 11.48 -8.99
C LYS A 332 -3.28 11.96 -8.67
N THR A 333 -2.25 11.42 -9.32
CA THR A 333 -0.86 11.92 -9.16
C THR A 333 -0.71 13.35 -9.64
N ASP A 334 -1.55 13.78 -10.60
CA ASP A 334 -1.64 15.16 -11.08
C ASP A 334 -1.95 16.16 -9.95
N PHE A 335 -2.79 15.76 -8.99
CA PHE A 335 -3.11 16.58 -7.81
C PHE A 335 -1.89 16.73 -6.89
N THR A 336 -1.09 15.68 -6.72
CA THR A 336 0.15 15.75 -5.92
C THR A 336 1.18 16.65 -6.61
N ARG A 337 1.33 16.54 -7.95
CA ARG A 337 2.28 17.34 -8.73
C ARG A 337 1.90 18.82 -8.80
N THR A 338 0.63 19.13 -9.04
CA THR A 338 0.20 20.50 -9.42
C THR A 338 -0.78 21.15 -8.44
N GLY A 339 -1.36 20.40 -7.50
CA GLY A 339 -2.39 20.88 -6.58
C GLY A 339 -3.77 21.10 -7.23
N LYS A 340 -3.93 20.81 -8.53
CA LYS A 340 -5.19 20.91 -9.27
C LYS A 340 -5.38 19.69 -10.18
N ARG A 341 -6.62 19.44 -10.60
CA ARG A 341 -6.94 18.38 -11.56
C ARG A 341 -6.75 18.86 -13.00
N THR A 342 -6.08 18.05 -13.82
CA THR A 342 -5.84 18.35 -15.24
C THR A 342 -6.68 17.44 -16.15
N TYR A 343 -7.10 17.93 -17.32
CA TYR A 343 -7.89 17.12 -18.28
C TYR A 343 -7.13 15.87 -18.75
N ALA A 344 -5.83 15.99 -19.00
CA ALA A 344 -4.97 14.84 -19.32
C ALA A 344 -4.89 13.84 -18.16
N GLY A 345 -4.84 14.31 -16.91
CA GLY A 345 -4.89 13.47 -15.71
C GLY A 345 -6.22 12.73 -15.55
N ILE A 346 -7.34 13.31 -15.97
CA ILE A 346 -8.65 12.63 -15.95
C ILE A 346 -8.70 11.47 -16.94
N LEU A 347 -8.15 11.64 -18.14
CA LEU A 347 -8.08 10.57 -19.14
C LEU A 347 -7.16 9.43 -18.69
N ASP A 348 -5.99 9.76 -18.15
CA ASP A 348 -5.04 8.78 -17.61
C ASP A 348 -5.63 8.03 -16.39
N ASP A 349 -6.34 8.74 -15.49
CA ASP A 349 -7.10 8.12 -14.39
C ASP A 349 -8.13 7.11 -14.93
N GLY A 350 -8.82 7.45 -16.02
CA GLY A 350 -9.80 6.55 -16.67
C GLY A 350 -9.16 5.28 -17.24
N TYR A 351 -8.05 5.42 -17.96
CA TYR A 351 -7.29 4.27 -18.47
C TYR A 351 -6.76 3.39 -17.34
N ASN A 352 -6.18 4.00 -16.29
CA ASN A 352 -5.68 3.29 -15.12
C ASN A 352 -6.81 2.59 -14.36
N ALA A 353 -8.00 3.18 -14.26
CA ALA A 353 -9.16 2.55 -13.64
C ALA A 353 -9.63 1.30 -14.41
N LEU A 354 -9.68 1.37 -15.74
CA LEU A 354 -10.03 0.21 -16.59
C LEU A 354 -8.96 -0.88 -16.50
N SER A 355 -7.68 -0.51 -16.62
CA SER A 355 -6.56 -1.46 -16.48
C SER A 355 -6.57 -2.15 -15.12
N ARG A 356 -6.85 -1.41 -14.03
CA ARG A 356 -7.02 -1.97 -12.68
C ARG A 356 -8.18 -2.95 -12.63
N TYR A 357 -9.34 -2.60 -13.18
CA TYR A 357 -10.50 -3.49 -13.18
C TYR A 357 -10.18 -4.84 -13.85
N VAL A 358 -9.53 -4.81 -15.02
CA VAL A 358 -9.11 -6.02 -15.72
C VAL A 358 -8.08 -6.81 -14.92
N LYS A 359 -7.04 -6.14 -14.39
CA LYS A 359 -5.99 -6.81 -13.60
C LYS A 359 -6.53 -7.45 -12.33
N ASN A 360 -7.30 -6.69 -11.56
CA ASN A 360 -7.90 -7.14 -10.31
C ASN A 360 -8.79 -8.38 -10.47
N ASN A 361 -9.48 -8.50 -11.61
CA ASN A 361 -10.42 -9.59 -11.85
C ASN A 361 -9.84 -10.78 -12.61
N PHE A 362 -8.77 -10.64 -13.40
CA PHE A 362 -8.33 -11.72 -14.28
C PHE A 362 -6.85 -12.09 -14.15
N PHE A 363 -6.03 -11.24 -13.53
CA PHE A 363 -4.57 -11.45 -13.45
C PHE A 363 -4.05 -11.45 -12.01
N ASP A 364 -4.76 -10.81 -11.08
CA ASP A 364 -4.33 -10.66 -9.69
C ASP A 364 -4.34 -11.98 -8.91
N GLY A 365 -5.14 -12.98 -9.32
CA GLY A 365 -5.08 -14.34 -8.77
C GLY A 365 -3.73 -15.01 -9.04
N PHE A 366 -3.32 -15.09 -10.31
CA PHE A 366 -2.01 -15.63 -10.69
C PHE A 366 -0.85 -14.84 -10.07
N ARG A 367 -1.00 -13.51 -9.94
CA ARG A 367 -0.03 -12.67 -9.24
C ARG A 367 0.04 -12.97 -7.75
N GLN A 368 -1.09 -13.23 -7.09
CA GLN A 368 -1.13 -13.59 -5.68
C GLN A 368 -0.40 -14.92 -5.44
N ASP A 369 -0.70 -15.94 -6.24
CA ASP A 369 -0.01 -17.24 -6.17
C ASP A 369 1.51 -17.09 -6.37
N SER A 370 1.90 -16.23 -7.31
CA SER A 370 3.30 -15.94 -7.58
C SER A 370 4.01 -15.30 -6.38
N LEU A 371 3.34 -14.37 -5.69
CA LEU A 371 3.86 -13.75 -4.48
C LEU A 371 3.98 -14.76 -3.34
N ASP A 372 2.98 -15.61 -3.13
CA ASP A 372 2.95 -16.61 -2.07
C ASP A 372 4.01 -17.71 -2.27
N ILE A 373 4.29 -18.10 -3.51
CA ILE A 373 5.43 -18.98 -3.86
C ILE A 373 6.76 -18.26 -3.57
N PHE A 374 6.92 -17.01 -4.01
CA PHE A 374 8.18 -16.28 -3.88
C PHE A 374 8.60 -16.07 -2.43
N ILE A 375 7.65 -15.75 -1.55
CA ILE A 375 7.92 -15.58 -0.10
C ILE A 375 7.92 -16.91 0.67
N GLY A 376 7.61 -18.03 0.00
CA GLY A 376 7.71 -19.37 0.56
C GLY A 376 6.55 -19.81 1.45
N LYS A 377 5.34 -19.27 1.27
CA LYS A 377 4.14 -19.73 1.98
C LYS A 377 3.64 -21.09 1.47
N ILE A 378 3.84 -21.38 0.19
CA ILE A 378 3.46 -22.65 -0.43
C ILE A 378 4.71 -23.56 -0.46
N GLY A 379 4.78 -24.53 0.44
CA GLY A 379 5.87 -25.51 0.50
C GLY A 379 5.63 -26.71 -0.42
N THR A 380 6.67 -27.17 -1.11
CA THR A 380 6.67 -28.46 -1.84
C THR A 380 6.87 -29.61 -0.86
N GLY A 381 5.80 -30.08 -0.22
CA GLY A 381 5.85 -31.27 0.63
C GLY A 381 4.50 -31.62 1.26
N LEU A 382 4.28 -32.91 1.54
CA LEU A 382 3.09 -33.52 2.15
C LEU A 382 2.71 -32.99 3.55
N ASN A 383 3.39 -31.96 4.06
CA ASN A 383 3.09 -31.23 5.29
C ASN A 383 2.81 -29.75 4.99
N ALA A 384 1.97 -29.48 4.00
CA ALA A 384 1.38 -28.17 3.79
C ALA A 384 0.42 -27.84 4.95
N ARG A 385 0.97 -27.53 6.12
CA ARG A 385 0.20 -26.88 7.19
C ARG A 385 -0.20 -25.51 6.67
N SER A 386 -1.48 -25.38 6.41
CA SER A 386 -2.23 -24.17 6.08
C SER A 386 -1.79 -22.98 6.93
N PHE A 387 -0.95 -22.12 6.35
CA PHE A 387 -0.69 -20.77 6.87
C PHE A 387 -1.68 -19.84 6.18
N ASP A 388 -2.63 -19.29 6.94
CA ASP A 388 -3.74 -18.44 6.50
C ASP A 388 -4.38 -18.95 5.20
N SER A 389 -5.37 -19.84 5.33
CA SER A 389 -6.22 -20.26 4.21
C SER A 389 -6.93 -19.04 3.61
N TYR A 390 -6.26 -18.31 2.72
CA TYR A 390 -6.98 -17.83 1.56
C TYR A 390 -7.54 -19.09 0.92
N PRO A 391 -8.81 -19.12 0.48
CA PRO A 391 -9.24 -20.18 -0.40
C PRO A 391 -8.25 -20.19 -1.56
N ILE A 392 -7.32 -21.14 -1.55
CA ILE A 392 -6.54 -21.48 -2.72
C ILE A 392 -7.61 -22.00 -3.66
N PHE A 393 -8.13 -21.12 -4.52
CA PHE A 393 -9.10 -21.49 -5.54
C PHE A 393 -8.35 -22.27 -6.62
N PHE A 394 -7.79 -23.44 -6.27
CA PHE A 394 -7.84 -24.59 -7.16
C PHE A 394 -9.30 -25.07 -7.21
N HIS A 395 -10.21 -24.19 -7.58
CA HIS A 395 -11.49 -24.62 -8.11
C HIS A 395 -11.23 -24.89 -9.58
N GLN A 396 -10.79 -26.13 -9.87
CA GLN A 396 -11.25 -26.78 -11.09
C GLN A 396 -12.78 -26.71 -11.03
N SER A 397 -13.35 -25.67 -11.63
CA SER A 397 -14.79 -25.54 -11.71
C SER A 397 -15.26 -26.65 -12.64
N GLU A 398 -15.74 -27.75 -12.07
CA GLU A 398 -16.57 -28.75 -12.77
C GLU A 398 -17.89 -28.14 -13.31
N PHE A 399 -18.14 -26.85 -13.05
CA PHE A 399 -19.29 -26.12 -13.57
C PHE A 399 -19.05 -25.64 -15.00
N LYS A 400 -19.51 -26.44 -15.97
CA LYS A 400 -19.73 -26.05 -17.38
C LYS A 400 -20.37 -24.65 -17.52
N ALA A 401 -21.15 -24.21 -16.54
CA ALA A 401 -21.77 -22.88 -16.47
C ALA A 401 -20.78 -21.69 -16.58
N VAL A 402 -19.55 -21.82 -16.07
CA VAL A 402 -18.54 -20.74 -16.09
C VAL A 402 -18.09 -20.41 -17.52
N HIS A 403 -18.05 -21.40 -18.41
CA HIS A 403 -17.75 -21.17 -19.82
C HIS A 403 -19.01 -20.89 -20.66
N ILE A 404 -20.15 -21.50 -20.31
CA ILE A 404 -21.39 -21.37 -21.07
C ILE A 404 -21.99 -19.96 -20.98
N ILE A 405 -21.99 -19.34 -19.79
CA ILE A 405 -22.65 -18.03 -19.59
C ILE A 405 -21.99 -16.92 -20.42
N PRO A 406 -20.65 -16.71 -20.39
CA PRO A 406 -20.00 -15.69 -21.21
C PRO A 406 -20.11 -15.95 -22.71
N LEU A 407 -19.99 -17.22 -23.13
CA LEU A 407 -20.12 -17.60 -24.53
C LEU A 407 -21.54 -17.34 -25.05
N SER A 408 -22.56 -17.70 -24.28
CA SER A 408 -23.96 -17.45 -24.62
C SER A 408 -24.23 -15.95 -24.73
N LEU A 409 -23.71 -15.14 -23.79
CA LEU A 409 -23.82 -13.69 -23.83
C LEU A 409 -23.18 -13.10 -25.10
N LEU A 410 -22.00 -13.56 -25.49
CA LEU A 410 -21.32 -13.12 -26.72
C LEU A 410 -22.15 -13.43 -27.97
N VAL A 411 -22.69 -14.64 -28.08
CA VAL A 411 -23.54 -15.06 -29.21
C VAL A 411 -24.81 -14.21 -29.30
N ILE A 412 -25.45 -13.93 -28.17
CA ILE A 412 -26.69 -13.15 -28.11
C ILE A 412 -26.42 -11.67 -28.44
N ILE A 413 -25.32 -11.09 -27.96
CA ILE A 413 -24.91 -9.72 -28.32
C ILE A 413 -24.60 -9.64 -29.82
N ALA A 414 -23.86 -10.60 -30.37
CA ALA A 414 -23.56 -10.64 -31.80
C ALA A 414 -24.85 -10.75 -32.64
N SER A 415 -25.80 -11.58 -32.20
CA SER A 415 -27.11 -11.71 -32.84
C SER A 415 -27.92 -10.41 -32.78
N PHE A 416 -27.91 -9.71 -31.64
CA PHE A 416 -28.57 -8.42 -31.46
C PHE A 416 -28.03 -7.36 -32.43
N PHE A 417 -26.70 -7.22 -32.53
CA PHE A 417 -26.09 -6.27 -33.45
C PHE A 417 -26.26 -6.66 -34.92
N LEU A 418 -26.20 -7.95 -35.24
CA LEU A 418 -26.43 -8.43 -36.60
C LEU A 418 -27.84 -8.05 -37.07
N ILE A 419 -28.86 -8.26 -36.24
CA ILE A 419 -30.23 -7.85 -36.58
C ILE A 419 -30.35 -6.33 -36.71
N LEU A 420 -29.69 -5.57 -35.83
CA LEU A 420 -29.72 -4.11 -35.88
C LEU A 420 -29.02 -3.53 -37.13
N LEU A 421 -27.98 -4.20 -37.63
CA LEU A 421 -27.22 -3.77 -38.81
C LEU A 421 -27.84 -4.20 -40.15
N PHE A 422 -28.44 -5.39 -40.21
CA PHE A 422 -28.94 -5.97 -41.46
C PHE A 422 -30.46 -5.79 -41.68
N SER A 423 -31.22 -5.32 -40.69
CA SER A 423 -32.65 -5.06 -40.87
C SER A 423 -32.85 -3.73 -41.61
N SER A 424 -33.40 -3.78 -42.83
CA SER A 424 -33.69 -2.60 -43.65
C SER A 424 -34.84 -1.74 -43.10
N GLU A 425 -35.80 -2.36 -42.40
CA GLU A 425 -36.92 -1.69 -41.71
C GLU A 425 -37.18 -2.36 -40.36
N ILE A 426 -37.47 -1.56 -39.32
CA ILE A 426 -37.79 -2.08 -37.98
C ILE A 426 -39.31 -2.30 -37.90
N ASN A 427 -39.74 -3.49 -38.30
CA ASN A 427 -41.14 -3.92 -38.14
C ASN A 427 -41.44 -4.35 -36.70
N SER A 428 -42.73 -4.45 -36.34
CA SER A 428 -43.18 -4.86 -35.00
C SER A 428 -42.59 -6.20 -34.54
N HIS A 429 -42.43 -7.16 -35.46
CA HIS A 429 -41.79 -8.45 -35.19
C HIS A 429 -40.28 -8.32 -34.88
N THR A 430 -39.55 -7.53 -35.66
CA THR A 430 -38.11 -7.26 -35.44
C THR A 430 -37.91 -6.55 -34.11
N PHE A 431 -38.78 -5.58 -33.79
CA PHE A 431 -38.75 -4.87 -32.52
C PHE A 431 -38.96 -5.81 -31.32
N LEU A 432 -39.97 -6.69 -31.37
CA LEU A 432 -40.24 -7.64 -30.29
C LEU A 432 -39.06 -8.62 -30.09
N PHE A 433 -38.41 -9.04 -31.17
CA PHE A 433 -37.24 -9.93 -31.10
C PHE A 433 -36.01 -9.23 -30.52
N LEU A 434 -35.74 -7.98 -30.92
CA LEU A 434 -34.68 -7.17 -30.31
C LEU A 434 -34.94 -6.92 -28.83
N PHE A 435 -36.19 -6.66 -28.44
CA PHE A 435 -36.57 -6.52 -27.03
C PHE A 435 -36.35 -7.82 -26.24
N PHE A 436 -36.71 -8.97 -26.81
CA PHE A 436 -36.44 -10.27 -26.20
C PHE A 436 -34.92 -10.52 -26.02
N LEU A 437 -34.12 -10.26 -27.06
CA LEU A 437 -32.66 -10.37 -26.96
C LEU A 437 -32.09 -9.41 -25.91
N ALA A 438 -32.58 -8.17 -25.83
CA ALA A 438 -32.18 -7.22 -24.81
C ALA A 438 -32.51 -7.71 -23.39
N CYS A 439 -33.70 -8.29 -23.19
CA CYS A 439 -34.09 -8.91 -21.91
C CYS A 439 -33.17 -10.10 -21.57
N LEU A 440 -32.84 -10.94 -22.55
CA LEU A 440 -31.95 -12.08 -22.36
C LEU A 440 -30.52 -11.65 -22.03
N ILE A 441 -30.01 -10.60 -22.70
CA ILE A 441 -28.73 -9.95 -22.36
C ILE A 441 -28.77 -9.45 -20.91
N ALA A 442 -29.84 -8.77 -20.51
CA ALA A 442 -29.98 -8.28 -19.14
C ALA A 442 -30.00 -9.42 -18.11
N ILE A 443 -30.71 -10.52 -18.38
CA ILE A 443 -30.75 -11.70 -17.51
C ILE A 443 -29.37 -12.36 -17.40
N LEU A 444 -28.68 -12.56 -18.52
CA LEU A 444 -27.35 -13.17 -18.53
C LEU A 444 -26.30 -12.28 -17.85
N LEU A 445 -26.38 -10.97 -18.03
CA LEU A 445 -25.56 -10.02 -17.28
C LEU A 445 -25.86 -10.12 -15.78
N MET A 446 -27.14 -10.12 -15.36
CA MET A 446 -27.50 -10.29 -13.95
C MET A 446 -26.96 -11.61 -13.38
N MET A 447 -27.04 -12.71 -14.12
CA MET A 447 -26.47 -14.00 -13.70
C MET A 447 -24.95 -13.93 -13.59
N LEU A 448 -24.27 -13.32 -14.57
CA LEU A 448 -22.82 -13.18 -14.60
C LEU A 448 -22.32 -12.37 -13.39
N PHE A 449 -22.96 -11.24 -13.06
CA PHE A 449 -22.62 -10.48 -11.85
C PHE A 449 -22.98 -11.25 -10.57
N ARG A 450 -24.09 -11.98 -10.52
CA ARG A 450 -24.49 -12.78 -9.35
C ARG A 450 -23.52 -13.92 -9.05
N PHE A 451 -23.01 -14.58 -10.08
CA PHE A 451 -21.98 -15.61 -9.97
C PHE A 451 -20.57 -15.06 -10.14
N GLY A 452 -20.40 -13.73 -10.06
CA GLY A 452 -19.15 -13.01 -10.28
C GLY A 452 -17.91 -13.62 -9.63
N PRO A 453 -17.95 -14.07 -8.35
CA PRO A 453 -16.81 -14.70 -7.70
C PRO A 453 -16.28 -15.99 -8.38
N GLN A 454 -17.08 -16.64 -9.24
CA GLN A 454 -16.68 -17.86 -9.94
C GLN A 454 -15.93 -17.58 -11.25
N PHE A 455 -15.94 -16.34 -11.72
CA PHE A 455 -15.32 -15.91 -12.99
C PHE A 455 -14.01 -15.15 -12.80
N VAL A 456 -13.54 -15.02 -11.56
CA VAL A 456 -12.50 -14.08 -11.11
C VAL A 456 -11.35 -14.82 -10.44
#